data_AF-A0A382VE31-F1
#
_entry.id   AF-A0A382VE31-F1
#
_cell.length_a   1.000
_cell.length_b   1.000
_cell.length_c   1.000
_cell.angle_alpha   90.00
_cell.angle_beta   90.00
_cell.angle_gamma   90.00
#
_symmetry.space_group_name_H-M   'P 1'
#
loop_
_entity.id
_entity.type
_entity.pdbx_description
1 polymer ?
#
loop_
_entity_poly.entity_id
_entity_poly.type
_entity_poly.pdbx_seq_one_letter_code
_entity_poly.pdbx_strand_id
1 'polypeptide(L)'
;MRKIGLILMLICGSGLAAVPTNARPPGVTGATWQFGPLNRWAYVHLREILPTKNIPNRAGVVSVIPGIAEAPNALSITLNGSSVQLTEAMEHLFVDGILVIKDGTAVVERYAGHLAPEKTHLLWSVSKTITGLTAATIAHEGLIDLEKTVSHYVPELASTGWASTT
;
A
#
# COMPACT_ATOMS: atom_id res chain seq x y z
N MET A 1 -32.33 6.68 51.72
CA MET A 1 -32.34 5.88 50.49
C MET A 1 -31.91 6.78 49.33
N ARG A 2 -30.65 6.67 48.87
CA ARG A 2 -30.10 7.50 47.77
C ARG A 2 -30.38 6.79 46.45
N LYS A 3 -31.14 7.44 45.56
CA LYS A 3 -31.35 6.97 44.18
C LYS A 3 -30.14 7.41 43.35
N ILE A 4 -29.36 6.45 42.85
CA ILE A 4 -28.28 6.69 41.88
C ILE A 4 -28.89 6.50 40.50
N GLY A 5 -28.98 7.58 39.73
CA GLY A 5 -29.41 7.55 38.33
C GLY A 5 -28.23 7.13 37.44
N LEU A 6 -28.41 6.06 36.67
CA LEU A 6 -27.46 5.59 35.67
C LEU A 6 -27.74 6.34 34.36
N ILE A 7 -26.85 7.26 33.98
CA ILE A 7 -26.88 7.91 32.66
C ILE A 7 -26.21 6.95 31.68
N LEU A 8 -27.02 6.32 30.83
CA LEU A 8 -26.57 5.54 29.70
C LEU A 8 -26.28 6.51 28.54
N MET A 9 -25.00 6.83 28.34
CA MET A 9 -24.57 7.65 27.20
C MET A 9 -24.42 6.75 25.98
N LEU A 10 -25.51 6.59 25.20
CA LEU A 10 -25.41 6.03 23.85
C LEU A 10 -24.75 7.09 22.96
N ILE A 11 -23.46 6.92 22.67
CA ILE A 11 -22.82 7.60 21.55
C ILE A 11 -23.09 6.74 20.31
N CYS A 12 -24.21 7.01 19.66
CA CYS A 12 -24.47 6.52 18.31
C CYS A 12 -23.67 7.41 17.34
N GLY A 13 -22.43 7.04 17.08
CA GLY A 13 -21.58 7.71 16.10
C GLY A 13 -21.75 7.06 14.73
N SER A 14 -22.82 7.36 14.01
CA SER A 14 -22.83 7.20 12.55
C SER A 14 -21.98 8.32 11.95
N GLY A 15 -20.66 8.17 12.05
CA GLY A 15 -19.72 9.05 11.39
C GLY A 15 -19.70 8.72 9.91
N LEU A 16 -20.29 9.58 9.07
CA LEU A 16 -19.75 9.74 7.72
C LEU A 16 -18.27 10.08 7.91
N ALA A 17 -17.36 9.18 7.53
CA ALA A 17 -15.94 9.46 7.56
C ALA A 17 -15.69 10.71 6.73
N ALA A 18 -15.39 11.83 7.39
CA ALA A 18 -14.99 13.05 6.72
C ALA A 18 -13.78 12.72 5.84
N VAL A 19 -13.80 13.15 4.57
CA VAL A 19 -12.65 13.00 3.67
C VAL A 19 -11.41 13.54 4.40
N PRO A 20 -10.40 12.71 4.67
CA PRO A 20 -9.24 13.15 5.42
C PRO A 20 -8.57 14.32 4.70
N THR A 21 -8.21 15.37 5.44
CA THR A 21 -7.52 16.51 4.83
C THR A 21 -6.17 16.06 4.27
N ASN A 22 -5.77 16.62 3.13
CA ASN A 22 -4.44 16.36 2.55
C ASN A 22 -3.30 17.10 3.28
N ALA A 23 -3.61 17.84 4.36
CA ALA A 23 -2.61 18.56 5.14
C ALA A 23 -1.75 17.58 5.96
N ARG A 24 -0.45 17.86 6.06
CA ARG A 24 0.46 17.07 6.90
C ARG A 24 0.00 17.12 8.37
N PRO A 25 -0.24 15.96 9.00
CA PRO A 25 -0.56 15.91 10.42
C PRO A 25 0.62 16.40 11.29
N PRO A 26 0.34 17.10 12.41
CA PRO A 26 1.37 17.40 13.40
C PRO A 26 2.08 16.13 13.88
N GLY A 27 3.39 16.20 14.08
CA GLY A 27 4.19 15.09 14.61
C GLY A 27 4.73 14.11 13.56
N VAL A 28 4.42 14.27 12.27
CA VAL A 28 5.08 13.51 11.19
C VAL A 28 6.52 14.00 11.00
N THR A 29 7.48 13.12 11.23
CA THR A 29 8.93 13.36 11.10
C THR A 29 9.61 12.14 10.47
N GLY A 30 10.90 12.26 10.15
CA GLY A 30 11.71 11.12 9.69
C GLY A 30 11.75 9.93 10.66
N ALA A 31 11.50 10.16 11.95
CA ALA A 31 11.49 9.10 12.98
C ALA A 31 10.09 8.52 13.27
N THR A 32 9.02 9.26 12.99
CA THR A 32 7.66 8.93 13.47
C THR A 32 6.71 8.44 12.38
N TRP A 33 7.03 8.67 11.10
CA TRP A 33 6.15 8.39 9.95
C TRP A 33 5.68 6.94 9.83
N GLN A 34 6.40 5.99 10.42
CA GLN A 34 6.11 4.55 10.31
C GLN A 34 5.00 4.08 11.26
N PHE A 35 4.71 4.86 12.30
CA PHE A 35 3.88 4.42 13.41
C PHE A 35 2.46 4.97 13.31
N GLY A 36 1.49 4.17 13.74
CA GLY A 36 0.10 4.59 13.84
C GLY A 36 -0.10 5.70 14.90
N PRO A 37 -1.02 6.64 14.66
CA PRO A 37 -1.89 6.76 13.49
C PRO A 37 -1.24 7.51 12.30
N LEU A 38 -0.02 8.04 12.46
CA LEU A 38 0.64 8.91 11.48
C LEU A 38 0.94 8.21 10.14
N ASN A 39 1.18 6.90 10.18
CA ASN A 39 1.45 6.08 9.01
C ASN A 39 0.35 6.10 7.94
N ARG A 40 -0.92 6.27 8.35
CA ARG A 40 -2.09 6.36 7.44
C ARG A 40 -1.95 7.50 6.43
N TRP A 41 -1.40 8.64 6.86
CA TRP A 41 -1.08 9.75 5.96
C TRP A 41 0.28 9.53 5.29
N ALA A 42 1.30 9.13 6.06
CA ALA A 42 2.67 9.06 5.56
C ALA A 42 2.86 8.09 4.38
N TYR A 43 2.14 6.97 4.35
CA TYR A 43 2.32 5.95 3.30
C TYR A 43 1.90 6.41 1.91
N VAL A 44 1.08 7.46 1.79
CA VAL A 44 0.71 8.08 0.49
C VAL A 44 1.35 9.46 0.27
N HIS A 45 2.20 9.90 1.21
CA HIS A 45 2.90 11.19 1.18
C HIS A 45 4.42 11.05 1.42
N LEU A 46 4.98 9.86 1.23
CA LEU A 46 6.36 9.54 1.62
C LEU A 46 7.42 10.47 1.00
N ARG A 47 7.17 10.95 -0.23
CA ARG A 47 8.05 11.89 -0.94
C ARG A 47 8.23 13.23 -0.24
N GLU A 48 7.28 13.59 0.61
CA GLU A 48 7.36 14.82 1.38
C GLU A 48 8.16 14.65 2.69
N ILE A 49 8.48 13.40 3.08
CA ILE A 49 9.12 13.05 4.35
C ILE A 49 10.57 12.61 4.12
N LEU A 50 10.80 11.74 3.13
CA LEU A 50 12.09 11.12 2.84
C LEU A 50 12.58 11.49 1.43
N PRO A 51 13.90 11.50 1.18
CA PRO A 51 14.43 11.62 -0.16
C PRO A 51 13.91 10.48 -1.05
N THR A 52 13.34 10.83 -2.20
CA THR A 52 12.85 9.85 -3.17
C THR A 52 13.36 10.17 -4.58
N LYS A 53 13.37 9.16 -5.44
CA LYS A 53 13.51 9.34 -6.89
C LYS A 53 12.19 8.97 -7.55
N ASN A 54 11.86 9.68 -8.64
CA ASN A 54 10.69 9.34 -9.41
C ASN A 54 11.04 8.26 -10.44
N ILE A 55 10.19 7.24 -10.55
CA ILE A 55 10.23 6.28 -11.64
C ILE A 55 9.05 6.67 -12.54
N PRO A 56 9.29 7.44 -13.61
CA PRO A 56 8.21 7.92 -14.45
C PRO A 56 7.61 6.75 -15.24
N ASN A 57 6.30 6.79 -15.47
CA ASN A 57 5.70 6.00 -16.53
C ASN A 57 6.07 6.59 -17.91
N ARG A 58 5.79 5.84 -18.97
CA ARG A 58 5.90 6.37 -20.34
C ARG A 58 4.65 7.18 -20.67
N ALA A 59 4.79 8.51 -20.69
CA ALA A 59 3.70 9.40 -21.08
C ALA A 59 3.13 9.03 -22.46
N GLY A 60 1.80 9.04 -22.59
CA GLY A 60 1.09 8.68 -23.83
C GLY A 60 1.00 7.19 -24.12
N VAL A 61 1.61 6.31 -23.31
CA VAL A 61 1.47 4.85 -23.42
C VAL A 61 0.80 4.34 -22.14
N VAL A 62 -0.51 4.56 -22.06
CA VAL A 62 -1.35 4.11 -20.94
C VAL A 62 -2.31 3.05 -21.45
N SER A 63 -2.31 1.88 -20.82
CA SER A 63 -3.34 0.87 -21.03
C SER A 63 -4.40 1.02 -19.97
N VAL A 64 -5.63 1.34 -20.37
CA VAL A 64 -6.77 1.36 -19.45
C VAL A 64 -7.13 -0.07 -19.09
N ILE A 65 -7.38 -0.33 -17.81
CA ILE A 65 -7.86 -1.63 -17.34
C ILE A 65 -9.34 -1.76 -17.73
N PRO A 66 -9.74 -2.76 -18.51
CA PRO A 66 -11.14 -2.97 -18.87
C PRO A 66 -12.04 -3.10 -17.63
N GLY A 67 -13.27 -2.57 -17.67
CA GLY A 67 -14.26 -2.72 -16.59
C GLY A 67 -14.05 -1.82 -15.36
N ILE A 68 -12.99 -1.00 -15.35
CA ILE A 68 -12.64 -0.21 -14.16
C ILE A 68 -13.71 0.86 -13.83
N ALA A 69 -14.33 1.46 -14.85
CA ALA A 69 -15.40 2.45 -14.67
C ALA A 69 -16.72 1.83 -14.21
N GLU A 70 -16.93 0.55 -14.54
CA GLU A 70 -18.14 -0.21 -14.24
C GLU A 70 -18.05 -1.00 -12.93
N ALA A 71 -16.88 -1.02 -12.28
CA ALA A 71 -16.67 -1.76 -11.05
C ALA A 71 -17.70 -1.30 -9.99
N PRO A 72 -18.53 -2.21 -9.44
CA PRO A 72 -19.66 -1.87 -8.57
C PRO A 72 -19.16 -1.08 -7.37
N ASN A 73 -19.91 -0.07 -6.90
CA ASN A 73 -19.56 0.82 -5.77
C ASN A 73 -19.84 0.22 -4.37
N ALA A 74 -20.80 -0.70 -4.28
CA ALA A 74 -21.09 -1.43 -3.06
C ALA A 74 -20.84 -2.93 -3.31
N LEU A 75 -20.03 -3.54 -2.46
CA LEU A 75 -19.72 -4.96 -2.53
C LEU A 75 -19.80 -5.55 -1.13
N SER A 76 -20.52 -6.66 -0.98
CA SER A 76 -20.49 -7.48 0.23
C SER A 76 -19.47 -8.60 0.04
N ILE A 77 -18.66 -8.86 1.05
CA ILE A 77 -17.68 -9.95 1.08
C ILE A 77 -17.94 -10.85 2.30
N THR A 78 -17.46 -12.09 2.23
CA THR A 78 -17.43 -12.96 3.40
C THR A 78 -16.10 -12.77 4.14
N LEU A 79 -16.16 -12.27 5.36
CA LEU A 79 -15.01 -12.14 6.26
C LEU A 79 -15.28 -12.94 7.53
N ASN A 80 -14.42 -13.93 7.82
CA ASN A 80 -14.55 -14.81 8.99
C ASN A 80 -15.94 -15.48 9.11
N GLY A 81 -16.54 -15.87 7.99
CA GLY A 81 -17.85 -16.53 7.94
C GLY A 81 -19.06 -15.58 7.98
N SER A 82 -18.85 -14.28 8.16
CA SER A 82 -19.91 -13.26 8.16
C SER A 82 -19.91 -12.47 6.87
N SER A 83 -21.11 -12.11 6.38
CA SER A 83 -21.26 -11.15 5.28
C SER A 83 -21.07 -9.73 5.82
N VAL A 84 -20.08 -9.01 5.28
CA VAL A 84 -19.77 -7.62 5.65
C VAL A 84 -19.63 -6.77 4.41
N GLN A 85 -19.82 -5.46 4.53
CA GLN A 85 -19.51 -4.55 3.43
C GLN A 85 -17.99 -4.43 3.25
N LEU A 86 -17.51 -4.45 2.00
CA LEU A 86 -16.09 -4.29 1.71
C LEU A 86 -15.52 -3.01 2.35
N THR A 87 -16.27 -1.92 2.32
CA THR A 87 -15.86 -0.64 2.92
C THR A 87 -15.66 -0.73 4.43
N GLU A 88 -16.52 -1.47 5.13
CA GLU A 88 -16.41 -1.72 6.57
C GLU A 88 -15.18 -2.59 6.88
N ALA A 89 -14.96 -3.64 6.08
CA ALA A 89 -13.78 -4.48 6.22
C ALA A 89 -12.48 -3.69 5.97
N MET A 90 -12.47 -2.82 4.94
CA MET A 90 -11.32 -1.98 4.64
C MET A 90 -10.99 -1.02 5.79
N GLU A 91 -12.00 -0.39 6.38
CA GLU A 91 -11.81 0.49 7.54
C GLU A 91 -11.25 -0.27 8.73
N HIS A 92 -11.85 -1.42 9.06
CA HIS A 92 -11.44 -2.25 10.20
C HIS A 92 -10.01 -2.81 10.05
N LEU A 93 -9.59 -3.12 8.82
CA LEU A 93 -8.29 -3.71 8.51
C LEU A 93 -7.24 -2.66 8.07
N PHE A 94 -7.56 -1.37 8.14
CA PHE A 94 -6.69 -0.28 7.67
C PHE A 94 -6.24 -0.42 6.20
N VAL A 95 -7.10 -0.96 5.34
CA VAL A 95 -6.83 -1.07 3.89
C VAL A 95 -7.05 0.28 3.23
N ASP A 96 -6.00 0.83 2.62
CA ASP A 96 -6.07 2.11 1.90
C ASP A 96 -6.63 1.98 0.48
N GLY A 97 -6.43 0.84 -0.18
CA GLY A 97 -7.00 0.59 -1.50
C GLY A 97 -6.97 -0.87 -1.91
N ILE A 98 -7.89 -1.22 -2.80
CA ILE A 98 -8.03 -2.57 -3.35
C ILE A 98 -8.44 -2.49 -4.81
N LEU A 99 -7.77 -3.28 -5.65
CA LEU A 99 -8.11 -3.50 -7.05
C LEU A 99 -8.16 -5.01 -7.28
N VAL A 100 -9.28 -5.51 -7.79
CA VAL A 100 -9.45 -6.92 -8.14
C VAL A 100 -9.69 -7.02 -9.63
N ILE A 101 -8.83 -7.78 -10.31
CA ILE A 101 -8.93 -8.05 -11.74
C ILE A 101 -9.22 -9.54 -11.91
N LYS A 102 -10.26 -9.86 -12.67
CA LYS A 102 -10.62 -11.23 -13.05
C LYS A 102 -10.72 -11.30 -14.56
N ASP A 103 -10.01 -12.26 -15.16
CA ASP A 103 -9.99 -12.48 -16.62
C ASP A 103 -9.68 -11.19 -17.42
N GLY A 104 -8.73 -10.40 -16.90
CA GLY A 104 -8.31 -9.13 -17.51
C GLY A 104 -9.27 -7.96 -17.32
N THR A 105 -10.39 -8.14 -16.61
CA THR A 105 -11.39 -7.10 -16.35
C THR A 105 -11.42 -6.75 -14.86
N ALA A 106 -11.38 -5.46 -14.53
CA ALA A 106 -11.57 -4.98 -13.17
C ALA A 106 -13.00 -5.29 -12.71
N VAL A 107 -13.12 -5.91 -11.55
CA VAL A 107 -14.40 -6.24 -10.90
C VAL A 107 -14.58 -5.53 -9.57
N VAL A 108 -13.52 -4.94 -9.03
CA VAL A 108 -13.52 -4.11 -7.82
C VAL A 108 -12.40 -3.08 -7.93
N GLU A 109 -12.69 -1.82 -7.63
CA GLU A 109 -11.68 -0.78 -7.38
C GLU A 109 -12.17 0.12 -6.25
N ARG A 110 -11.43 0.20 -5.14
CA ARG A 110 -11.75 1.09 -4.01
C ARG A 110 -10.53 1.69 -3.37
N TYR A 111 -10.76 2.88 -2.83
CA TYR A 111 -9.80 3.66 -2.06
C TYR A 111 -10.45 4.13 -0.77
N ALA A 112 -9.66 4.25 0.28
CA ALA A 112 -10.06 4.71 1.60
C ALA A 112 -8.94 5.55 2.23
N GLY A 113 -9.27 6.24 3.33
CA GLY A 113 -8.28 7.07 4.03
C GLY A 113 -7.74 8.20 3.15
N HIS A 114 -6.41 8.30 3.07
CA HIS A 114 -5.72 9.35 2.32
C HIS A 114 -5.38 8.96 0.87
N LEU A 115 -5.62 7.70 0.47
CA LEU A 115 -5.30 7.21 -0.87
C LEU A 115 -6.37 7.65 -1.88
N ALA A 116 -5.91 8.03 -3.07
CA ALA A 116 -6.72 8.39 -4.22
C ALA A 116 -6.08 7.79 -5.48
N PRO A 117 -6.82 7.62 -6.60
CA PRO A 117 -6.31 6.96 -7.82
C PRO A 117 -4.98 7.53 -8.34
N GLU A 118 -4.77 8.84 -8.18
CA GLU A 118 -3.60 9.57 -8.65
C GLU A 118 -2.39 9.52 -7.71
N LYS A 119 -2.56 8.98 -6.49
CA LYS A 119 -1.49 8.94 -5.48
C LYS A 119 -0.76 7.61 -5.48
N THR A 120 0.56 7.68 -5.30
CA THR A 120 1.39 6.49 -5.05
C THR A 120 1.35 6.09 -3.57
N HIS A 121 1.19 4.79 -3.32
CA HIS A 121 1.25 4.20 -1.98
C HIS A 121 2.59 3.48 -1.72
N LEU A 122 3.10 3.53 -0.49
CA LEU A 122 4.26 2.76 -0.06
C LEU A 122 4.00 1.25 -0.17
N LEU A 123 4.90 0.53 -0.84
CA LEU A 123 4.76 -0.91 -1.10
C LEU A 123 5.50 -1.81 -0.09
N TRP A 124 6.33 -1.24 0.79
CA TRP A 124 7.20 -2.02 1.69
C TRP A 124 7.95 -3.13 0.91
N SER A 125 7.94 -4.36 1.43
CA SER A 125 8.65 -5.49 0.83
C SER A 125 8.05 -6.01 -0.48
N VAL A 126 6.86 -5.56 -0.90
CA VAL A 126 6.36 -5.86 -2.26
C VAL A 126 7.34 -5.32 -3.32
N SER A 127 8.09 -4.26 -3.00
CA SER A 127 9.14 -3.71 -3.87
C SER A 127 10.20 -4.76 -4.27
N LYS A 128 10.46 -5.77 -3.44
CA LYS A 128 11.45 -6.82 -3.73
C LYS A 128 11.08 -7.66 -4.95
N THR A 129 9.78 -7.81 -5.25
CA THR A 129 9.32 -8.51 -6.46
C THR A 129 9.77 -7.77 -7.72
N ILE A 130 9.79 -6.44 -7.71
CA ILE A 130 10.26 -5.64 -8.84
C ILE A 130 11.77 -5.85 -9.04
N THR A 131 12.55 -5.80 -7.95
CA THR A 131 14.00 -6.08 -8.01
C THR A 131 14.28 -7.50 -8.50
N GLY A 132 13.58 -8.49 -7.96
CA GLY A 132 13.76 -9.90 -8.34
C GLY A 132 13.40 -10.16 -9.80
N LEU A 133 12.30 -9.58 -10.29
CA LEU A 133 11.92 -9.68 -11.70
C LEU A 133 12.97 -9.02 -12.60
N THR A 134 13.46 -7.85 -12.22
CA THR A 134 14.52 -7.16 -12.98
C THR A 134 15.78 -8.02 -13.06
N ALA A 135 16.21 -8.59 -11.93
CA ALA A 135 17.37 -9.49 -11.87
C ALA A 135 17.19 -10.73 -12.75
N ALA A 136 16.01 -11.37 -12.71
CA ALA A 136 15.69 -12.50 -13.55
C ALA A 136 15.73 -12.16 -15.05
N THR A 137 15.22 -10.99 -15.44
CA THR A 137 15.26 -10.52 -16.83
C THR A 137 16.69 -10.35 -17.31
N ILE A 138 17.55 -9.63 -16.56
CA ILE A 138 18.93 -9.40 -17.01
C ILE A 138 19.80 -10.66 -16.93
N ALA A 139 19.46 -11.61 -16.06
CA ALA A 139 20.09 -12.93 -16.04
C ALA A 139 19.72 -13.74 -17.29
N HIS A 140 18.45 -13.72 -17.68
CA HIS A 140 17.99 -14.35 -18.92
C HIS A 140 18.67 -13.74 -20.17
N GLU A 141 18.95 -12.44 -20.15
CA GLU A 141 19.71 -11.74 -21.20
C GLU A 141 21.23 -12.01 -21.16
N GLY A 142 21.71 -12.78 -20.19
CA GLY A 142 23.14 -13.13 -20.05
C GLY A 142 24.01 -11.99 -19.51
N LEU A 143 23.42 -10.91 -18.99
CA LEU A 143 24.15 -9.79 -18.40
C LEU A 143 24.69 -10.13 -17.00
N ILE A 144 24.00 -11.01 -16.29
CA ILE A 144 24.48 -11.63 -15.05
C ILE A 144 24.29 -13.14 -15.11
N ASP A 145 25.09 -13.83 -14.33
CA ASP A 145 25.05 -15.26 -14.03
C ASP A 145 24.73 -15.43 -12.54
N LEU A 146 23.60 -16.06 -12.24
CA LEU A 146 23.08 -16.25 -10.89
C LEU A 146 23.86 -17.31 -10.10
N GLU A 147 24.73 -18.09 -10.73
CA GLU A 147 25.61 -19.05 -10.04
C GLU A 147 26.94 -18.40 -9.60
N LYS A 148 27.19 -17.15 -10.00
CA LYS A 148 28.36 -16.39 -9.52
C LYS A 148 28.06 -15.72 -8.21
N THR A 149 29.10 -15.61 -7.39
CA THR A 149 29.00 -14.98 -6.08
C THR A 149 28.69 -13.48 -6.18
N VAL A 150 28.04 -12.92 -5.15
CA VAL A 150 27.81 -11.48 -5.02
C VAL A 150 29.13 -10.70 -5.14
N SER A 151 30.22 -11.21 -4.57
CA SER A 151 31.56 -10.57 -4.65
C SER A 151 32.14 -10.53 -6.06
N HIS A 152 31.67 -11.36 -6.99
CA HIS A 152 32.04 -11.26 -8.41
C HIS A 152 31.52 -9.95 -9.03
N TYR A 153 30.32 -9.53 -8.66
CA TYR A 153 29.68 -8.32 -9.20
C TYR A 153 29.93 -7.08 -8.34
N VAL A 154 30.08 -7.26 -7.03
CA VAL A 154 30.30 -6.17 -6.06
C VAL A 154 31.54 -6.49 -5.22
N PRO A 155 32.76 -6.21 -5.73
CA PRO A 155 34.01 -6.56 -5.07
C PRO A 155 34.16 -6.00 -3.65
N GLU A 156 33.55 -4.85 -3.36
CA GLU A 156 33.56 -4.20 -2.06
C GLU A 156 32.91 -5.05 -0.95
N LEU A 157 32.08 -6.03 -1.32
CA LEU A 157 31.43 -6.95 -0.38
C LEU A 157 32.24 -8.22 -0.10
N ALA A 158 33.44 -8.38 -0.67
CA ALA A 158 34.26 -9.59 -0.55
C ALA A 158 34.67 -9.94 0.89
N SER A 159 34.71 -8.97 1.81
CA SER A 159 35.02 -9.17 3.23
C SER A 159 33.78 -9.31 4.13
N THR A 160 32.59 -9.38 3.54
CA THR A 160 31.31 -9.44 4.28
C THR A 160 30.68 -10.83 4.24
N GLY A 161 29.63 -11.06 5.04
CA GLY A 161 28.86 -12.31 5.00
C GLY A 161 28.15 -12.58 3.67
N TRP A 162 28.08 -11.60 2.76
CA TRP A 162 27.49 -11.77 1.42
C TRP A 162 28.49 -12.32 0.40
N ALA A 163 29.78 -12.34 0.71
CA ALA A 163 30.84 -12.54 -0.28
C ALA A 163 30.67 -13.83 -1.10
N SER A 164 30.25 -14.92 -0.46
CA SER A 164 30.13 -16.25 -1.08
C SER A 164 28.68 -16.64 -1.43
N THR A 165 27.71 -15.74 -1.24
CA THR A 165 26.32 -15.99 -1.61
C THR A 165 26.15 -15.85 -3.12
N THR A 166 25.32 -16.69 -3.72
CA THR A 166 24.86 -16.62 -5.12
C THR A 166 23.49 -15.96 -5.18
#